data_AF-A0A1F3VVL8-F1
#
_entry.id   AF-A0A1F3VVL8-F1
#
_cell.length_a   1.000
_cell.length_b   1.000
_cell.length_c   1.000
_cell.angle_alpha   90.00
_cell.angle_beta   90.00
_cell.angle_gamma   90.00
#
_symmetry.space_group_name_H-M   'P 1'
#
loop_
_entity.id
_entity.type
_entity.pdbx_description
1 polymer ?
#
loop_
_entity_poly.entity_id
_entity_poly.type
_entity_poly.pdbx_seq_one_letter_code
_entity_poly.pdbx_strand_id
1 'polypeptide(L)' 'MIRTIQIDDSSRKGKALLEYLLTLDFVKEESDEFALTKEHKKILEERRSNRMSGKSKTFSWDEAKDSLGKKRIP' A
#
# COMPACT_ATOMS: atom_id res chain seq x y z
N MET A 1 8.45 24.32 -9.73
CA MET A 1 9.47 23.37 -10.22
C MET A 1 9.82 22.47 -9.05
N ILE A 2 9.42 21.19 -9.08
CA ILE A 2 9.66 20.24 -7.99
C ILE A 2 10.99 19.54 -8.28
N ARG A 3 11.90 19.49 -7.29
CA ARG A 3 13.16 18.74 -7.39
C ARG A 3 13.09 17.58 -6.42
N THR A 4 13.17 16.36 -6.95
CA THR A 4 13.23 15.13 -6.15
C THR A 4 14.69 14.82 -5.83
N ILE A 5 15.00 14.69 -4.54
CA ILE A 5 16.33 14.31 -4.05
C ILE A 5 16.21 12.89 -3.50
N GLN A 6 17.00 11.96 -4.04
CA GLN A 6 17.11 10.61 -3.49
C GLN A 6 18.17 10.62 -2.39
N ILE A 7 17.75 10.38 -1.16
CA ILE A 7 18.63 10.29 0.01
C ILE A 7 18.68 8.83 0.42
N ASP A 8 19.90 8.29 0.53
CA ASP A 8 20.15 6.96 1.07
C ASP A 8 20.02 6.99 2.59
N ASP A 9 18.99 6.32 3.11
CA ASP A 9 18.65 6.24 4.53
C ASP A 9 19.52 5.24 5.31
N SER A 10 20.31 4.42 4.61
CA SER A 10 21.25 3.46 5.22
C SER A 10 22.47 4.16 5.85
N SER A 11 22.76 5.39 5.41
CA SER A 11 23.84 6.22 5.95
C SER A 11 23.40 7.01 7.17
N ARG A 12 24.19 6.97 8.25
CA ARG A 12 23.95 7.78 9.47
C ARG A 12 23.79 9.28 9.18
N LYS A 13 24.50 9.79 8.15
CA LYS A 13 24.37 11.19 7.71
C LYS A 13 23.10 11.44 6.92
N GLY A 14 22.67 10.48 6.10
CA GLY A 14 21.41 10.55 5.35
C GLY A 14 20.21 10.58 6.29
N LYS A 15 20.22 9.72 7.31
CA LYS A 15 19.18 9.68 8.34
C LYS A 15 19.05 10.98 9.13
N ALA A 16 20.18 11.54 9.60
CA ALA A 16 20.17 12.82 10.32
C ALA A 16 19.66 13.99 9.46
N LEU A 17 19.94 13.96 8.15
CA LEU A 17 19.44 14.96 7.21
C LEU A 17 17.93 14.81 6.97
N LEU A 18 17.42 13.58 6.83
CA LEU A 18 15.99 13.31 6.74
C LEU A 18 15.25 13.77 8.00
N GLU A 19 15.76 13.43 9.18
CA GLU A 19 15.20 13.86 10.47
C GLU A 19 15.16 15.39 10.59
N TYR A 20 16.22 16.10 10.15
CA TYR A 20 16.23 17.56 10.11
C TYR A 20 15.18 18.12 9.15
N LEU A 21 15.08 17.57 7.92
CA LEU A 21 14.09 18.01 6.95
C LEU A 21 12.67 17.82 7.45
N LEU A 22 12.37 16.74 8.19
CA LEU A 22 11.07 16.49 8.81
C LEU A 22 10.70 17.50 9.91
N THR A 23 11.66 18.25 10.46
CA THR A 23 11.37 19.33 11.42
C THR A 23 10.96 20.64 10.75
N LEU A 24 11.06 20.75 9.42
CA LEU A 24 10.67 21.95 8.69
C LEU A 24 9.17 21.91 8.36
N ASP A 25 8.43 22.95 8.74
CA ASP A 25 6.97 23.03 8.63
C ASP A 25 6.39 22.84 7.21
N PHE A 26 7.22 22.97 6.18
CA PHE A 26 6.81 22.81 4.77
C PHE A 26 7.14 21.42 4.19
N VAL A 27 7.85 20.57 4.93
CA VAL A 27 8.16 19.20 4.53
C VAL A 27 7.06 18.30 5.06
N LYS A 28 6.19 17.84 4.15
CA LYS A 28 5.23 16.79 4.46
C LYS A 28 5.87 15.45 4.13
N GLU A 29 5.96 14.58 5.12
CA GLU A 29 6.17 13.17 4.88
C GLU A 29 4.93 12.64 4.16
N GLU A 30 5.05 12.37 2.85
CA GLU A 30 4.13 11.44 2.20
C GLU A 30 4.47 10.07 2.75
N SER A 31 3.87 9.72 3.89
CA SER A 31 3.77 8.32 4.25
C SER A 31 2.93 7.68 3.16
N ASP A 32 3.53 6.80 2.36
CA ASP A 32 2.84 5.95 1.38
C ASP A 32 1.89 4.93 2.08
N GLU A 33 1.29 5.31 3.20
CA GLU A 33 0.22 4.57 3.85
C GLU A 33 -1.03 4.72 3.00
N PHE A 34 -1.18 3.79 2.06
CA PHE A 34 -2.36 3.66 1.23
C PHE A 34 -3.61 3.51 2.11
N ALA A 35 -4.35 4.59 2.28
CA ALA A 35 -5.61 4.60 3.00
C ALA A 35 -6.70 3.93 2.15
N LEU A 36 -7.31 2.87 2.67
CA LEU A 36 -8.43 2.20 2.01
C LEU A 36 -9.63 3.15 1.88
N THR A 37 -10.03 3.43 0.64
CA THR A 37 -11.26 4.18 0.34
C THR A 37 -12.51 3.41 0.81
N LYS A 38 -13.65 4.12 0.89
CA LYS A 38 -14.95 3.50 1.26
C LYS A 38 -15.34 2.37 0.30
N GLU A 39 -15.01 2.52 -0.98
CA GLU A 39 -15.28 1.50 -2.00
C GLU A 39 -14.43 0.24 -1.77
N HIS A 40 -13.14 0.39 -1.44
CA HIS A 40 -12.29 -0.74 -1.09
C HIS A 40 -12.81 -1.49 0.14
N LYS A 41 -13.29 -0.76 1.17
CA LYS A 41 -13.88 -1.35 2.37
C LYS A 41 -15.15 -2.14 2.05
N LYS A 42 -16.01 -1.63 1.16
CA LYS A 42 -17.23 -2.32 0.72
C LYS A 42 -16.92 -3.66 0.04
N ILE A 43 -15.92 -3.70 -0.85
CA ILE A 43 -15.48 -4.93 -1.52
C ILE A 43 -14.97 -5.95 -0.51
N LEU A 44 -14.24 -5.51 0.52
CA LEU A 44 -13.74 -6.39 1.58
C LEU A 44 -14.89 -6.98 2.41
N GLU A 45 -15.90 -6.18 2.75
CA GLU A 45 -17.08 -6.68 3.48
C GLU A 45 -17.90 -7.68 2.67
N GLU A 46 -18.10 -7.41 1.38
CA GLU A 46 -18.80 -8.34 0.49
C GLU A 46 -18.06 -9.68 0.38
N ARG A 47 -16.73 -9.64 0.20
CA ARG A 47 -15.90 -10.86 0.18
C ARG A 47 -15.94 -11.59 1.52
N ARG A 48 -15.92 -10.87 2.63
CA ARG A 48 -16.05 -11.44 3.97
C ARG A 48 -17.39 -12.15 4.14
N SER A 49 -18.49 -11.52 3.73
CA SER A 49 -19.84 -12.10 3.76
C SER A 49 -19.93 -13.36 2.89
N ASN A 50 -19.41 -13.31 1.67
CA ASN A 50 -19.38 -14.46 0.75
C ASN A 50 -18.58 -15.64 1.31
N ARG A 51 -17.46 -15.38 2.01
CA ARG A 51 -16.70 -16.41 2.73
C ARG A 51 -17.49 -17.03 3.87
N MET A 52 -18.13 -16.20 4.71
CA MET A 52 -18.94 -16.70 5.83
C MET A 52 -20.15 -17.52 5.36
N SER A 53 -20.69 -17.21 4.18
CA SER A 53 -21.79 -17.96 3.56
C SER A 53 -21.35 -19.27 2.87
N GLY A 54 -20.05 -19.60 2.87
CA GLY A 54 -19.51 -20.80 2.21
C GLY A 54 -19.49 -20.74 0.68
N LYS A 55 -19.86 -19.60 0.07
CA LYS A 55 -19.95 -19.41 -1.38
C LYS A 55 -18.61 -19.11 -2.06
N SER A 56 -17.53 -18.90 -1.29
CA SER A 56 -16.19 -18.62 -1.85
C SER A 56 -15.11 -19.53 -1.25
N LYS A 57 -14.24 -20.05 -2.12
CA LYS A 57 -12.99 -20.71 -1.71
C LYS A 57 -12.01 -19.66 -1.15
N THR A 58 -11.31 -20.00 -0.08
CA THR A 58 -10.21 -19.20 0.45
C THR A 58 -8.96 -19.47 -0.35
N PHE A 59 -8.30 -18.42 -0.80
CA PHE A 59 -7.01 -18.52 -1.47
C PHE A 59 -5.91 -18.04 -0.53
N SER A 60 -4.75 -18.69 -0.59
CA SER A 60 -3.54 -18.15 0.03
C SER A 60 -3.14 -16.84 -0.67
N TRP A 61 -2.28 -16.05 -0.03
CA TRP A 61 -1.76 -14.82 -0.66
C TRP A 61 -1.04 -15.14 -1.98
N ASP A 62 -0.31 -16.24 -2.04
CA ASP A 62 0.40 -16.68 -3.25
C ASP A 62 -0.59 -17.05 -4.37
N GLU A 63 -1.66 -17.76 -4.06
CA GLU A 63 -2.72 -18.10 -5.02
C GLU A 63 -3.48 -16.86 -5.50
N ALA A 64 -3.74 -15.92 -4.60
CA ALA A 64 -4.39 -14.65 -4.95
C ALA A 64 -3.49 -13.81 -5.86
N LYS A 65 -2.19 -13.75 -5.57
CA LYS A 65 -1.18 -13.04 -6.38
C LYS A 65 -1.07 -13.65 -7.78
N ASP A 66 -1.08 -14.97 -7.89
CA ASP A 66 -1.06 -15.67 -9.18
C ASP A 66 -2.32 -15.43 -10.03
N SER A 67 -3.45 -15.15 -9.38
CA SER A 67 -4.70 -14.78 -10.04
C SER A 67 -4.75 -13.30 -10.46
N LEU A 68 -4.02 -12.43 -9.75
CA LEU A 68 -3.87 -11.00 -10.03
C LEU A 68 -2.83 -10.77 -11.13
N GLY A 69 -3.21 -11.08 -12.37
CA GLY A 69 -2.37 -10.85 -13.55
C GLY A 69 -2.69 -11.75 -14.73
N LYS A 70 -3.32 -12.90 -14.47
CA LYS A 70 -3.87 -13.77 -15.51
C LYS A 70 -5.26 -13.25 -15.88
N LYS A 71 -5.33 -12.42 -16.94
CA LYS A 71 -6.59 -12.14 -17.64
C LYS A 71 -7.33 -13.47 -17.80
N ARG A 72 -8.54 -13.56 -17.25
CA ARG A 72 -9.49 -14.61 -17.63
C ARG A 72 -9.77 -14.40 -19.12
N ILE A 73 -9.17 -15.25 -19.95
CA ILE A 73 -9.61 -15.46 -21.32
C ILE A 73 -10.95 -16.21 -21.20
N PRO A 74 -12.00 -15.80 -21.95
CA PRO A 74 -13.36 -16.31 -21.83
C PRO A 74 -13.48 -17.83 -21.89
#